data_AF-A0A7Z8QRR4-F1
#
_entry.id   AF-A0A7Z8QRR4-F1
#
_cell.length_a   1.000
_cell.length_b   1.000
_cell.length_c   1.000
_cell.angle_alpha   90.00
_cell.angle_beta   90.00
_cell.angle_gamma   90.00
#
_symmetry.space_group_name_H-M   'P 1'
#
loop_
_entity.id
_entity.type
_entity.pdbx_description
1 polymer ?
#
loop_
_entity_poly.entity_id
_entity_poly.type
_entity_poly.pdbx_seq_one_letter_code
_entity_poly.pdbx_strand_id
1 'polypeptide(L)'
;MSEVLTELATVLEQRKQESPDSSYVASLYAKGLDTILKKIGEEATETVIAAKDGDKEQIIYETADLWFHCMVLLAEQGLHPDDVLNELQRRFGLSGLEEKAQRQK
;
A
#
# COMPACT_ATOMS: atom_id res chain seq x y z
N MET A 1 -3.06 -5.79 15.69
CA MET A 1 -3.27 -5.01 14.45
C MET A 1 -2.69 -3.63 14.66
N SER A 2 -2.10 -3.03 13.63
CA SER A 2 -1.54 -1.68 13.73
C SER A 2 -2.69 -0.67 13.75
N GLU A 3 -2.91 0.02 14.88
CA GLU A 3 -3.99 1.02 15.01
C GLU A 3 -3.91 2.07 13.88
N VAL A 4 -2.71 2.48 13.49
CA VAL A 4 -2.46 3.43 12.41
C VAL A 4 -3.01 2.95 11.06
N LEU A 5 -2.83 1.67 10.72
CA LEU A 5 -3.30 1.15 9.43
C LEU A 5 -4.83 1.04 9.39
N THR A 6 -5.45 0.69 10.52
CA THR A 6 -6.91 0.62 10.64
C THR A 6 -7.55 2.00 10.60
N GLU A 7 -6.97 2.99 11.28
CA GLU A 7 -7.43 4.39 11.22
C GLU A 7 -7.31 4.95 9.81
N LEU A 8 -6.17 4.73 9.15
CA LEU A 8 -5.97 5.17 7.78
C LEU A 8 -6.94 4.49 6.81
N ALA A 9 -7.18 3.18 6.94
CA ALA A 9 -8.18 2.48 6.12
C ALA A 9 -9.60 3.08 6.29
N THR A 10 -9.97 3.40 7.52
CA THR A 10 -11.27 4.02 7.83
C THR A 10 -11.41 5.37 7.12
N VAL A 11 -10.36 6.20 7.17
CA VAL A 11 -10.35 7.48 6.46
C VAL A 11 -10.43 7.26 4.95
N LEU A 12 -9.61 6.36 4.40
CA LEU A 12 -9.59 6.08 2.95
C LEU A 12 -10.94 5.61 2.41
N GLU A 13 -11.68 4.79 3.15
CA GLU A 13 -13.03 4.38 2.78
C GLU A 13 -14.04 5.55 2.82
N GLN A 14 -13.96 6.42 3.83
CA GLN A 14 -14.81 7.62 3.90
C GLN A 14 -14.59 8.53 2.69
N ARG A 15 -13.33 8.70 2.26
CA ARG A 15 -12.96 9.57 1.13
C ARG A 15 -13.51 9.10 -0.23
N LYS A 16 -13.91 7.83 -0.39
CA LYS A 16 -14.50 7.31 -1.64
C LYS A 16 -15.84 7.96 -1.99
N GLN A 17 -16.56 8.47 -0.99
CA GLN A 17 -17.87 9.10 -1.16
C GLN A 17 -17.81 10.63 -1.20
N GLU A 18 -16.63 11.21 -1.02
CA GLU A 18 -16.47 12.66 -1.01
C GLU A 18 -16.31 13.24 -2.42
N SER A 19 -16.56 14.55 -2.55
CA SER A 19 -16.30 15.26 -3.80
C SER A 19 -14.81 15.19 -4.17
N PRO A 20 -14.43 15.04 -5.45
CA PRO A 20 -13.03 15.00 -5.89
C PRO A 20 -12.19 16.20 -5.43
N ASP A 21 -12.82 17.35 -5.22
CA ASP A 21 -12.16 18.60 -4.84
C ASP A 21 -11.96 18.74 -3.32
N SER A 22 -12.50 17.81 -2.53
CA SER A 22 -12.48 17.87 -1.06
C SER A 22 -11.16 17.35 -0.46
N SER A 23 -10.46 16.47 -1.16
CA SER A 23 -9.20 15.89 -0.69
C SER A 23 -8.39 15.26 -1.82
N TYR A 24 -7.09 15.12 -1.60
CA TYR A 24 -6.19 14.43 -2.53
C TYR A 24 -6.67 13.00 -2.82
N VAL A 25 -7.05 12.24 -1.78
CA VAL A 25 -7.54 10.86 -1.90
C VAL A 25 -8.83 10.79 -2.71
N ALA A 26 -9.81 11.65 -2.45
CA ALA A 26 -11.04 11.71 -3.24
C ALA A 26 -10.73 12.00 -4.73
N SER A 27 -9.75 12.87 -4.99
CA SER A 27 -9.28 13.14 -6.35
C SER A 27 -8.63 11.93 -7.03
N LEU A 28 -7.93 11.07 -6.27
CA LEU A 28 -7.32 9.84 -6.80
C LEU A 28 -8.41 8.85 -7.22
N TYR A 29 -9.39 8.60 -6.35
CA TYR A 29 -10.52 7.73 -6.68
C TYR A 29 -11.30 8.24 -7.89
N ALA A 30 -11.56 9.55 -7.96
CA ALA A 30 -12.24 10.15 -9.10
C ALA A 30 -11.46 10.03 -10.43
N LYS A 31 -10.13 10.04 -10.37
CA LYS A 31 -9.25 9.81 -11.54
C LYS A 31 -9.09 8.33 -11.89
N GLY A 32 -9.54 7.42 -11.02
CA GLY A 32 -9.61 5.99 -11.25
C GLY A 32 -8.28 5.24 -11.09
N LEU A 33 -8.38 3.93 -11.30
CA LEU A 33 -7.34 2.93 -11.03
C LEU A 33 -5.97 3.26 -11.66
N ASP A 34 -5.94 3.67 -12.93
CA ASP A 34 -4.68 3.95 -13.65
C ASP A 34 -3.84 5.04 -12.95
N THR A 35 -4.50 6.05 -12.38
CA THR A 35 -3.79 7.12 -11.65
C THR A 35 -3.19 6.59 -10.33
N ILE A 36 -3.93 5.73 -9.63
CA ILE A 36 -3.46 5.10 -8.40
C ILE A 36 -2.25 4.19 -8.70
N LEU A 37 -2.34 3.37 -9.74
CA LEU A 37 -1.24 2.48 -10.15
C LEU A 37 0.00 3.25 -10.58
N LYS A 38 -0.17 4.39 -11.26
CA LYS A 38 0.95 5.28 -11.62
C LYS A 38 1.68 5.79 -10.38
N LYS A 39 0.96 6.22 -9.34
CA LYS A 39 1.55 6.66 -8.08
C LYS A 39 2.33 5.53 -7.41
N ILE A 40 1.78 4.32 -7.33
CA ILE A 40 2.50 3.16 -6.80
C ILE A 40 3.83 2.92 -7.54
N GLY A 41 3.83 3.02 -8.87
CA GLY A 41 5.06 2.86 -9.68
C GLY A 41 6.10 3.97 -9.44
N GLU A 42 5.64 5.21 -9.23
CA GLU A 42 6.48 6.37 -8.88
C GLU A 42 7.16 6.14 -7.53
N GLU A 43 6.38 5.93 -6.46
CA GLU A 43 6.90 5.75 -5.09
C GLU A 43 7.81 4.53 -4.95
N ALA A 44 7.50 3.45 -5.66
CA ALA A 44 8.36 2.26 -5.69
C ALA A 44 9.73 2.58 -6.30
N THR A 45 9.76 3.40 -7.35
CA THR A 45 11.01 3.82 -8.00
C THR A 45 11.80 4.77 -7.09
N GLU A 46 11.12 5.71 -6.44
CA GLU A 46 11.73 6.65 -5.50
C GLU A 46 12.29 5.93 -4.27
N THR A 47 11.58 4.94 -3.73
CA THR A 47 12.09 4.08 -2.65
C THR A 47 13.38 3.37 -3.03
N VAL A 48 13.47 2.84 -4.27
CA VAL A 48 14.69 2.19 -4.79
C VAL A 48 15.85 3.19 -4.91
N ILE A 49 15.57 4.42 -5.35
CA ILE A 49 16.58 5.48 -5.46
C ILE A 49 17.07 5.90 -4.07
N ALA A 50 16.16 6.18 -3.14
CA ALA A 50 16.49 6.53 -1.76
C ALA A 50 17.37 5.45 -1.09
N ALA A 51 17.02 4.17 -1.31
CA ALA A 51 17.81 3.04 -0.82
C ALA A 51 19.22 2.99 -1.43
N LYS A 52 19.34 3.23 -2.73
CA LYS A 52 20.61 3.27 -3.44
C LYS A 52 21.51 4.40 -2.93
N ASP A 53 20.93 5.56 -2.63
CA ASP A 53 21.67 6.74 -2.17
C ASP A 53 22.00 6.69 -0.67
N GLY A 54 21.45 5.71 0.07
CA GLY A 54 21.75 5.49 1.48
C GLY A 54 21.08 6.49 2.42
N ASP A 55 20.09 7.24 1.93
CA ASP A 55 19.34 8.23 2.70
C ASP A 55 18.24 7.55 3.52
N LYS A 56 18.49 7.37 4.81
CA LYS A 56 17.55 6.68 5.71
C LYS A 56 16.25 7.43 5.91
N GLU A 57 16.28 8.75 5.92
CA GLU A 57 15.07 9.56 6.12
C GLU A 57 14.21 9.44 4.87
N GLN A 58 14.82 9.52 3.69
CA GLN A 58 14.10 9.37 2.44
C GLN A 58 13.57 7.94 2.24
N ILE A 59 14.31 6.90 2.64
CA ILE A 59 13.79 5.52 2.61
C ILE A 59 12.50 5.39 3.43
N ILE A 60 12.47 5.96 4.64
CA ILE A 60 11.27 5.92 5.50
C ILE A 60 10.13 6.69 4.84
N TYR A 61 10.42 7.88 4.31
CA TYR A 61 9.44 8.74 3.66
C TYR A 61 8.79 8.06 2.44
N GLU A 62 9.59 7.59 1.47
CA GLU A 62 9.04 6.97 0.24
C GLU A 62 8.39 5.61 0.52
N THR A 63 8.90 4.86 1.52
CA THR A 63 8.23 3.61 1.92
C THR A 63 6.86 3.89 2.52
N ALA A 64 6.72 4.97 3.30
CA ALA A 64 5.43 5.38 3.85
C ALA A 64 4.47 5.82 2.74
N ASP A 65 4.94 6.57 1.74
CA ASP A 65 4.10 7.00 0.62
C ASP A 65 3.69 5.82 -0.28
N LEU A 66 4.63 4.89 -0.54
CA LEU A 66 4.33 3.63 -1.22
C LEU A 66 3.25 2.82 -0.48
N TRP A 67 3.35 2.71 0.84
CA TRP A 67 2.35 2.00 1.65
C TRP A 67 1.00 2.72 1.62
N PHE A 68 0.99 4.04 1.73
CA PHE A 68 -0.20 4.86 1.62
C PHE A 68 -0.92 4.62 0.29
N HIS A 69 -0.19 4.69 -0.83
CA HIS A 69 -0.76 4.44 -2.16
C HIS A 69 -1.19 2.99 -2.36
N CYS A 70 -0.50 2.01 -1.78
CA CYS A 70 -0.98 0.62 -1.72
C CYS A 70 -2.32 0.52 -0.96
N MET A 71 -2.50 1.25 0.15
CA MET A 71 -3.75 1.24 0.90
C MET A 71 -4.90 1.91 0.15
N VAL A 72 -4.63 2.99 -0.59
CA VAL A 72 -5.60 3.60 -1.52
C VAL A 72 -6.05 2.58 -2.57
N LEU A 73 -5.12 1.81 -3.13
CA LEU A 73 -5.44 0.72 -4.06
C LEU A 73 -6.31 -0.36 -3.39
N LEU A 74 -5.97 -0.80 -2.17
CA LEU A 74 -6.76 -1.80 -1.45
C LEU A 74 -8.21 -1.32 -1.27
N ALA A 75 -8.40 -0.10 -0.77
CA ALA A 75 -9.71 0.51 -0.58
C ALA A 75 -10.49 0.63 -1.91
N GLU A 76 -9.84 1.07 -3.00
CA GLU A 76 -10.44 1.12 -4.34
C GLU A 76 -10.92 -0.27 -4.81
N GLN A 77 -10.21 -1.34 -4.44
CA GLN A 77 -10.56 -2.73 -4.75
C GLN A 77 -11.51 -3.37 -3.71
N GLY A 78 -11.97 -2.62 -2.70
CA GLY A 78 -12.84 -3.14 -1.64
C GLY A 78 -12.14 -4.11 -0.68
N LEU A 79 -10.82 -3.98 -0.52
CA LEU A 79 -10.00 -4.77 0.38
C LEU A 79 -9.58 -3.94 1.60
N HIS A 80 -9.41 -4.61 2.74
CA HIS A 80 -8.90 -4.00 3.96
C HIS A 80 -7.41 -4.31 4.14
N PRO A 81 -6.60 -3.44 4.77
CA PRO A 81 -5.20 -3.76 5.08
C PRO A 81 -5.02 -5.05 5.87
N ASP A 82 -6.00 -5.43 6.67
CA ASP A 82 -5.98 -6.70 7.41
C ASP A 82 -5.92 -7.92 6.48
N ASP A 83 -6.46 -7.85 5.26
CA ASP A 83 -6.34 -8.93 4.28
C ASP A 83 -4.86 -9.17 3.92
N VAL A 84 -4.08 -8.10 3.75
CA VAL A 84 -2.64 -8.18 3.49
C VAL A 84 -1.88 -8.63 4.74
N LEU A 85 -2.23 -8.10 5.92
CA LEU A 85 -1.59 -8.52 7.17
C LEU A 85 -1.84 -10.00 7.49
N ASN A 86 -3.04 -10.51 7.21
CA ASN A 86 -3.38 -11.92 7.36
C ASN A 86 -2.55 -12.78 6.40
N GLU A 87 -2.36 -12.33 5.16
CA GLU A 87 -1.48 -13.01 4.20
C GLU A 87 0.00 -13.00 4.65
N LEU A 88 0.48 -11.87 5.18
CA LEU A 88 1.82 -11.79 5.76
C LEU A 88 1.98 -12.71 6.98
N GLN A 89 0.97 -12.77 7.85
CA GLN A 89 0.95 -13.66 9.02
C GLN A 89 0.96 -15.13 8.60
N ARG A 90 0.23 -15.50 7.53
CA ARG A 90 0.25 -16.83 6.93
C ARG A 90 1.66 -17.19 6.42
N ARG A 91 2.36 -16.23 5.82
CA ARG A 91 3.74 -16.41 5.34
C ARG A 91 4.77 -16.44 6.46
N PHE A 92 4.54 -15.77 7.58
CA PHE A 92 5.51 -15.68 8.68
C PHE A 92 5.90 -17.05 9.26
N GLY A 93 4.99 -18.03 9.21
CA GLY A 93 5.22 -19.40 9.67
C GLY A 93 5.76 -20.37 8.60
N LEU A 94 5.95 -19.92 7.36
CA LEU A 94 6.49 -20.71 6.25
C LEU A 94 7.83 -20.08 5.87
N SER A 95 8.95 -20.77 6.09
CA SER A 95 10.21 -20.23 5.58
C SER A 95 10.11 -20.08 4.05
N GLY A 96 10.71 -19.03 3.48
CA GLY A 96 10.65 -18.79 2.03
C GLY A 96 11.22 -19.94 1.18
N LEU A 97 11.92 -20.89 1.81
CA LEU A 97 12.38 -22.14 1.21
C LEU A 97 11.28 -23.22 1.19
N GLU A 98 10.51 -23.36 2.27
CA GLU A 98 9.38 -24.29 2.36
C GLU A 98 8.24 -23.87 1.43
N GLU A 99 7.96 -22.57 1.32
CA GLU A 99 6.94 -22.06 0.41
C GLU A 99 7.31 -22.31 -1.07
N LYS A 100 8.60 -22.21 -1.43
CA LYS A 100 9.09 -22.57 -2.77
C LYS A 100 9.01 -24.07 -3.03
N ALA A 101 9.29 -24.90 -2.04
CA ALA A 101 9.20 -26.37 -2.16
C ALA A 101 7.76 -26.85 -2.32
N GLN A 102 6.78 -26.18 -1.70
CA GLN A 102 5.35 -26.51 -1.83
C GLN A 102 4.75 -26.09 -3.18
N ARG A 103 5.26 -25.04 -3.84
CA ARG A 103 4.80 -24.60 -5.18
C ARG A 103 5.24 -25.50 -6.33
N GLN A 104 6.18 -26.43 -6.11
CA GLN A 104 6.69 -27.37 -7.12
C GLN A 104 6.04 -28.76 -7.05
N LYS A 105 5.03 -28.96 -6.20
CA LYS A 105 4.17 -30.15 -6.18
C LYS A 105 2.79 -29.79 -6.75
#